data_AF-A0A1Y5MZN5-F1
#
_entry.id   AF-A0A1Y5MZN5-F1
#
_cell.length_a   1.000
_cell.length_b   1.000
_cell.length_c   1.000
_cell.angle_alpha   90.00
_cell.angle_beta   90.00
_cell.angle_gamma   90.00
#
_symmetry.space_group_name_H-M   'P 1'
#
loop_
_entity.id
_entity.type
_entity.pdbx_description
1 polymer ?
#
loop_
_entity_poly.entity_id
_entity_poly.type
_entity_poly.pdbx_seq_one_letter_code
_entity_poly.pdbx_strand_id
1 'polypeptide(L)'
;MLNKIVVTSDFENLKAKLEDEFGINNLRFYISDDFLLENAKEVIAEAYIAEKDEKILVIHANSFRTEAQNALLKIIEEPPRNIKFIIATQSKNLLLPTIRSRMLIENNLTKKPKITLDLNLKSLSLKELTSFIDQKIADEQAQKFGKNELKELVGVIVTKAVDSGYKFSGDEMDYFFSLIKLADLNAKSHAVLTPLLLTIFQKGRR
;
A
#
# COMPACT_ATOMS: atom_id res chain seq x y z
N MET A 1 -5.48 17.50 19.79
CA MET A 1 -5.55 16.42 18.78
C MET A 1 -5.68 15.07 19.50
N LEU A 2 -6.40 14.13 18.90
CA LEU A 2 -6.68 12.81 19.46
C LEU A 2 -5.58 11.79 19.11
N ASN A 3 -5.48 10.72 19.88
CA ASN A 3 -4.62 9.56 19.59
C ASN A 3 -4.98 8.96 18.23
N LYS A 4 -3.97 8.70 17.38
CA LYS A 4 -4.19 8.21 16.01
C LYS A 4 -3.33 7.02 15.61
N ILE A 5 -3.89 6.18 14.74
CA ILE A 5 -3.21 5.10 14.02
C ILE A 5 -3.02 5.58 12.60
N VAL A 6 -1.77 5.58 12.13
CA VAL A 6 -1.43 5.91 10.75
C VAL A 6 -1.04 4.63 10.02
N VAL A 7 -1.86 4.23 9.05
CA VAL A 7 -1.53 3.11 8.17
C VAL A 7 -0.67 3.63 7.03
N THR A 8 0.62 3.28 7.01
CA THR A 8 1.58 3.72 5.99
C THR A 8 2.51 2.57 5.57
N SER A 9 2.84 2.51 4.29
CA SER A 9 3.90 1.66 3.74
C SER A 9 5.26 2.34 3.73
N ASP A 10 5.29 3.66 3.97
CA ASP A 10 6.47 4.50 3.94
C ASP A 10 6.54 5.27 5.26
N PHE A 11 7.26 4.70 6.22
CA PHE A 11 7.43 5.28 7.55
C PHE A 11 8.41 6.45 7.54
N GLU A 12 9.42 6.45 6.67
CA GLU A 12 10.42 7.52 6.58
C GLU A 12 9.78 8.84 6.16
N ASN A 13 8.91 8.80 5.14
CA ASN A 13 8.15 9.97 4.71
C ASN A 13 7.16 10.44 5.78
N LEU A 14 6.52 9.49 6.50
CA LEU A 14 5.67 9.86 7.64
C LEU A 14 6.49 10.56 8.73
N LYS A 15 7.67 10.04 9.06
CA LYS A 15 8.57 10.62 10.04
C LYS A 15 8.94 12.05 9.67
N ALA A 16 9.39 12.28 8.43
CA ALA A 16 9.74 13.61 7.95
C ALA A 16 8.57 14.61 8.04
N LYS A 17 7.35 14.17 7.70
CA LYS A 17 6.13 14.99 7.84
C LYS A 17 5.81 15.34 9.29
N LEU A 18 5.95 14.36 10.20
CA LEU A 18 5.71 14.60 11.62
C LEU A 18 6.73 15.59 12.20
N GLU A 19 8.00 15.45 11.82
CA GLU A 19 9.07 16.35 12.23
C GLU A 19 8.85 17.79 11.75
N ASP A 20 8.35 17.96 10.53
CA ASP A 20 7.98 19.27 9.96
C ASP A 20 6.75 19.88 10.65
N GLU A 21 5.73 19.07 10.95
CA GLU A 21 4.46 19.54 11.53
C GLU A 21 4.57 19.86 13.03
N PHE A 22 5.27 19.03 13.81
CA PHE A 22 5.26 19.10 15.28
C PHE A 22 6.60 19.54 15.90
N GLY A 23 7.66 19.58 15.09
CA GLY A 23 9.02 19.87 15.55
C GLY A 23 9.68 18.66 16.24
N ILE A 24 10.96 18.46 15.94
CA ILE A 24 11.77 17.31 16.41
C ILE A 24 11.76 17.18 17.94
N ASN A 25 11.78 18.29 18.67
CA ASN A 25 11.88 18.29 20.13
C ASN A 25 10.68 17.65 20.84
N ASN A 26 9.50 17.70 20.20
CA ASN A 26 8.25 17.21 20.77
C ASN A 26 7.99 15.74 20.41
N LEU A 27 8.80 15.14 19.54
CA LEU A 27 8.60 13.78 19.04
C LEU A 27 9.54 12.80 19.75
N ARG A 28 9.01 11.63 20.09
CA ARG A 28 9.79 10.47 20.55
C ARG A 28 9.40 9.27 19.71
N PHE A 29 10.38 8.69 19.01
CA PHE A 29 10.16 7.57 18.10
C PHE A 29 10.57 6.26 18.77
N TYR A 30 9.68 5.28 18.77
CA TYR A 30 9.90 3.91 19.21
C TYR A 30 9.78 3.01 18.00
N ILE A 31 10.91 2.53 17.48
CA ILE A 31 10.99 1.73 16.26
C ILE A 31 11.54 0.36 16.62
N SER A 32 10.79 -0.69 16.32
CA SER A 32 11.17 -2.09 16.61
C SER A 32 10.58 -3.01 15.55
N ASP A 33 11.24 -4.12 15.20
CA ASP A 33 10.62 -5.11 14.31
C ASP A 33 9.42 -5.81 14.98
N ASP A 34 9.66 -6.40 16.15
CA ASP A 34 8.64 -6.97 17.02
C ASP A 34 8.42 -6.05 18.23
N PHE A 35 7.21 -5.49 18.37
CA PHE A 35 6.82 -4.70 19.52
C PHE A 35 6.42 -5.61 20.68
N LEU A 36 7.34 -5.72 21.65
CA LEU A 36 7.24 -6.59 22.82
C LEU A 36 6.75 -5.82 24.06
N LEU A 37 6.47 -6.57 25.13
CA LEU A 37 6.04 -6.00 26.41
C LEU A 37 7.06 -5.00 26.98
N GLU A 38 8.34 -5.22 26.76
CA GLU A 38 9.43 -4.32 27.19
C GLU A 38 9.32 -2.96 26.51
N ASN A 39 9.09 -2.94 25.19
CA ASN A 39 8.90 -1.69 24.44
C ASN A 39 7.65 -0.94 24.91
N ALA A 40 6.57 -1.66 25.22
CA ALA A 40 5.37 -1.04 25.79
C ALA A 40 5.67 -0.38 27.15
N LYS A 41 6.48 -1.00 28.01
CA LYS A 41 6.89 -0.42 29.30
C LYS A 41 7.73 0.83 29.12
N GLU A 42 8.64 0.87 28.15
CA GLU A 42 9.45 2.06 27.84
C GLU A 42 8.57 3.23 27.39
N VAL A 43 7.64 2.98 26.47
CA VAL A 43 6.66 3.98 26.00
C VAL A 43 5.83 4.51 27.17
N ILE A 44 5.35 3.62 28.03
CA ILE A 44 4.55 3.98 29.21
C ILE A 44 5.39 4.84 30.18
N ALA A 45 6.63 4.44 30.44
CA ALA A 45 7.52 5.19 31.32
C ALA A 45 7.75 6.61 30.80
N GLU A 46 8.04 6.76 29.50
CA GLU A 46 8.23 8.07 28.86
C GLU A 46 6.97 8.94 28.91
N ALA A 47 5.80 8.36 28.71
CA ALA A 47 4.53 9.08 28.79
C ALA A 47 4.28 9.68 30.18
N TYR A 48 4.76 9.04 31.26
CA TYR A 48 4.63 9.60 32.61
C TYR A 48 5.68 10.68 32.93
N ILE A 49 6.69 10.87 32.08
CA ILE A 49 7.65 11.97 32.25
C ILE A 49 6.96 13.28 31.88
N ALA A 50 6.60 14.03 32.92
CA ALA A 50 5.92 15.31 32.78
C ALA A 50 6.79 16.31 32.00
N GLU A 51 6.23 16.86 30.94
CA GLU A 51 6.81 17.96 30.18
C GLU A 51 5.84 19.14 30.12
N LYS A 52 6.41 20.35 30.05
CA LYS A 52 5.64 21.59 29.98
C LYS A 52 4.92 21.72 28.63
N ASP A 53 5.59 21.26 27.57
CA ASP A 53 5.12 21.30 26.19
C ASP A 53 4.50 19.97 25.78
N GLU A 54 3.86 19.96 24.61
CA GLU A 54 3.20 18.78 24.07
C GLU A 54 4.21 17.76 23.57
N LYS A 55 4.08 16.50 24.02
CA LYS A 55 4.95 15.38 23.64
C LYS A 55 4.15 14.33 22.88
N ILE A 56 4.69 13.90 21.74
CA ILE A 56 4.08 12.92 20.85
C ILE A 56 4.97 11.68 20.81
N LEU A 57 4.40 10.56 21.27
CA LEU A 57 5.04 9.25 21.23
C LEU A 57 4.62 8.53 19.96
N VAL A 58 5.56 8.33 19.05
CA VAL A 58 5.36 7.67 17.77
C VAL A 58 5.89 6.25 17.87
N ILE A 59 5.00 5.27 17.74
CA ILE A 59 5.31 3.85 17.84
C ILE A 59 5.24 3.24 16.44
N HIS A 60 6.31 2.61 15.98
CA HIS A 60 6.36 1.91 14.71
C HIS A 60 6.93 0.51 14.88
N ALA A 61 6.18 -0.49 14.42
CA ALA A 61 6.67 -1.85 14.35
C ALA A 61 6.06 -2.66 13.21
N ASN A 62 6.78 -3.69 12.78
CA ASN A 62 6.34 -4.64 11.76
C ASN A 62 5.36 -5.68 12.35
N SER A 63 5.49 -5.97 13.65
CA SER A 63 4.68 -6.92 14.40
C SER A 63 4.37 -6.38 15.80
N PHE A 64 3.16 -6.60 16.31
CA PHE A 64 2.75 -6.16 17.65
C PHE A 64 2.24 -7.34 18.48
N ARG A 65 2.93 -7.68 19.58
CA ARG A 65 2.49 -8.76 20.47
C ARG A 65 1.26 -8.35 21.27
N THR A 66 0.33 -9.28 21.46
CA THR A 66 -0.94 -9.06 22.15
C THR A 66 -0.73 -8.50 23.56
N GLU A 67 0.25 -9.02 24.29
CA GLU A 67 0.59 -8.61 25.64
C GLU A 67 1.07 -7.16 25.69
N ALA A 68 1.90 -6.76 24.71
CA ALA A 68 2.41 -5.41 24.56
C ALA A 68 1.28 -4.42 24.25
N GLN A 69 0.38 -4.78 23.34
CA GLN A 69 -0.78 -3.97 22.97
C GLN A 69 -1.74 -3.79 24.15
N ASN A 70 -2.01 -4.84 24.91
CA ASN A 70 -2.87 -4.77 26.10
C ASN A 70 -2.27 -3.86 27.18
N ALA A 71 -0.94 -3.86 27.36
CA ALA A 71 -0.27 -2.95 28.28
C ALA A 71 -0.47 -1.47 27.90
N LEU A 72 -0.52 -1.15 26.60
CA LEU A 72 -0.75 0.21 26.11
C LEU A 72 -2.21 0.68 26.25
N LEU A 73 -3.20 -0.23 26.39
CA LEU A 73 -4.62 0.15 26.42
C LEU A 73 -4.93 1.22 27.47
N LYS A 74 -4.40 1.02 28.69
CA LYS A 74 -4.68 1.92 29.83
C LYS A 74 -4.19 3.34 29.56
N ILE A 75 -2.99 3.50 28.99
CA ILE A 75 -2.40 4.81 28.76
C ILE A 75 -2.92 5.51 27.51
N ILE A 76 -3.40 4.73 26.52
CA ILE A 76 -4.06 5.28 25.34
C ILE A 76 -5.47 5.79 25.69
N GLU A 77 -6.16 5.15 26.64
CA GLU A 77 -7.51 5.54 27.06
C GLU A 77 -7.49 6.82 27.93
N GLU A 78 -6.55 6.89 28.89
CA GLU A 78 -6.38 8.04 29.76
C GLU A 78 -4.92 8.54 29.69
N PRO A 79 -4.53 9.24 28.61
CA PRO A 79 -3.17 9.73 28.46
C PRO A 79 -2.84 10.81 29.51
N PRO A 80 -1.59 10.87 30.02
CA PRO A 80 -1.13 11.96 30.85
C PRO A 80 -1.25 13.31 30.14
N ARG A 81 -1.27 14.41 30.91
CA ARG A 81 -1.40 15.76 30.37
C ARG A 81 -0.27 16.04 29.37
N ASN A 82 -0.63 16.63 28.23
CA ASN A 82 0.28 16.98 27.14
C ASN A 82 0.90 15.79 26.38
N ILE A 83 0.44 14.55 26.61
CA ILE A 83 0.93 13.37 25.88
C ILE A 83 -0.05 12.97 24.79
N LYS A 84 0.48 12.61 23.61
CA LYS A 84 -0.28 12.02 22.51
C LYS A 84 0.41 10.80 21.96
N PHE A 85 -0.39 9.87 21.42
CA PHE A 85 0.10 8.64 20.80
C PHE A 85 -0.18 8.62 19.29
N ILE A 86 0.85 8.28 18.52
CA ILE A 86 0.74 7.95 17.10
C ILE A 86 1.27 6.53 16.90
N ILE A 87 0.43 5.62 16.41
CA ILE A 87 0.87 4.26 16.04
C ILE A 87 0.97 4.19 14.52
N ALA A 88 2.18 4.05 13.99
CA ALA A 88 2.43 3.88 12.56
C ALA A 88 2.60 2.39 12.22
N THR A 89 1.75 1.86 11.35
CA THR A 89 1.76 0.44 10.98
C THR A 89 1.49 0.23 9.49
N GLN A 90 1.98 -0.85 8.90
CA GLN A 90 1.69 -1.20 7.51
C GLN A 90 0.24 -1.69 7.33
N SER A 91 -0.38 -2.20 8.40
CA SER A 91 -1.74 -2.71 8.37
C SER A 91 -2.43 -2.56 9.72
N LYS A 92 -3.62 -1.95 9.73
CA LYS A 92 -4.46 -1.87 10.92
C LYS A 92 -4.80 -3.25 11.52
N ASN A 93 -4.71 -4.33 10.75
CA ASN A 93 -5.02 -5.69 11.23
C ASN A 93 -3.94 -6.25 12.18
N LEU A 94 -2.76 -5.62 12.25
CA LEU A 94 -1.73 -5.95 13.23
C LEU A 94 -2.10 -5.47 14.65
N LEU A 95 -3.08 -4.57 14.74
CA LEU A 95 -3.53 -4.00 16.00
C LEU A 95 -4.83 -4.66 16.49
N LEU A 96 -4.92 -4.86 17.80
CA LEU A 96 -6.09 -5.41 18.47
C LEU A 96 -7.32 -4.52 18.20
N PRO A 97 -8.52 -5.11 18.04
CA PRO A 97 -9.76 -4.36 17.89
C PRO A 97 -9.98 -3.32 19.00
N THR A 98 -9.52 -3.62 20.21
CA THR A 98 -9.62 -2.75 21.41
C THR A 98 -8.78 -1.48 21.32
N ILE A 99 -7.62 -1.53 20.65
CA ILE A 99 -6.78 -0.36 20.36
C ILE A 99 -7.42 0.44 19.22
N ARG A 100 -7.84 -0.26 18.16
CA ARG A 100 -8.46 0.35 16.98
C ARG A 100 -9.75 1.10 17.28
N SER A 101 -10.53 0.67 18.28
CA SER A 101 -11.76 1.36 18.67
C SER A 101 -11.51 2.65 19.48
N ARG A 102 -10.31 2.84 20.03
CA ARG A 102 -9.94 3.97 20.90
C ARG A 102 -9.14 5.06 20.18
N MET A 103 -8.73 4.82 18.93
CA MET A 103 -7.87 5.72 18.18
C MET A 103 -8.46 6.04 16.81
N LEU A 104 -8.19 7.25 16.30
CA LEU A 104 -8.56 7.62 14.94
C LEU A 104 -7.66 6.90 13.93
N ILE A 105 -8.24 6.34 12.87
CA ILE A 105 -7.47 5.64 11.83
C ILE A 105 -7.31 6.55 10.62
N GLU A 106 -6.07 6.93 10.32
CA GLU A 106 -5.67 7.65 9.10
C GLU A 106 -5.00 6.65 8.14
N ASN A 107 -5.55 6.51 6.93
CA ASN A 107 -4.93 5.70 5.89
C ASN A 107 -4.04 6.59 5.02
N ASN A 108 -2.73 6.54 5.26
CA ASN A 108 -1.70 7.21 4.47
C ASN A 108 -0.99 6.24 3.50
N LEU A 109 -1.61 5.10 3.20
CA LEU A 109 -1.20 4.28 2.09
C LEU A 109 -1.29 5.13 0.82
N THR A 110 -0.14 5.43 0.23
CA THR A 110 -0.09 6.00 -1.10
C THR A 110 -0.85 5.03 -2.00
N LYS A 111 -1.98 5.46 -2.54
CA LYS A 111 -2.58 4.74 -3.67
C LYS A 111 -1.46 4.72 -4.71
N LYS A 112 -0.88 3.54 -4.97
CA LYS A 112 0.04 3.38 -6.11
C LYS A 112 -0.61 4.10 -7.29
N PRO A 113 0.15 4.92 -8.05
CA PRO A 113 -0.41 5.57 -9.23
C PRO A 113 -1.05 4.47 -10.06
N LYS A 114 -2.38 4.49 -10.19
CA LYS A 114 -3.10 3.48 -10.95
C LYS A 114 -2.47 3.49 -12.33
N ILE A 115 -1.99 2.34 -12.79
CA ILE A 115 -1.54 2.22 -14.17
C ILE A 115 -2.73 2.60 -15.05
N THR A 116 -2.60 3.70 -15.79
CA THR A 116 -3.61 4.14 -16.75
C THR A 116 -3.38 3.42 -18.07
N LEU A 117 -4.46 2.91 -18.65
CA LEU A 117 -4.43 2.36 -20.00
C LEU A 117 -4.88 3.45 -20.98
N ASP A 118 -3.91 4.04 -21.68
CA ASP A 118 -4.16 5.04 -22.74
C ASP A 118 -4.47 4.38 -24.09
N LEU A 119 -5.24 3.28 -24.07
CA LEU A 119 -5.75 2.62 -25.26
C LEU A 119 -7.28 2.64 -25.28
N ASN A 120 -7.83 2.94 -26.46
CA ASN A 120 -9.23 2.71 -26.75
C ASN A 120 -9.41 1.30 -27.32
N LEU A 121 -9.91 0.39 -26.47
CA LEU A 121 -10.05 -1.01 -26.84
C LEU A 121 -11.08 -1.24 -27.97
N LYS A 122 -12.09 -0.37 -28.12
CA LYS A 122 -13.15 -0.50 -29.13
C LYS A 122 -12.68 -0.15 -30.55
N SER A 123 -11.73 0.78 -30.68
CA SER A 123 -11.21 1.25 -31.96
C SER A 123 -9.74 0.86 -32.17
N LEU A 124 -9.28 -0.16 -31.44
CA LEU A 124 -7.87 -0.54 -31.41
C LEU A 124 -7.41 -0.98 -32.81
N SER A 125 -6.36 -0.36 -33.33
CA SER A 125 -5.66 -0.80 -34.54
C SER A 125 -4.44 -1.66 -34.20
N LEU A 126 -4.00 -2.47 -35.17
CA LEU A 126 -2.76 -3.25 -35.00
C LEU A 126 -1.54 -2.35 -34.78
N LYS A 127 -1.51 -1.17 -35.41
CA LYS A 127 -0.42 -0.20 -35.24
C LYS A 127 -0.38 0.35 -33.81
N GLU A 128 -1.52 0.68 -33.23
CA GLU A 128 -1.60 1.13 -31.83
C GLU A 128 -1.20 0.02 -30.86
N LEU A 129 -1.61 -1.23 -31.15
CA LEU A 129 -1.22 -2.39 -30.35
C LEU A 129 0.31 -2.59 -30.35
N THR A 130 0.95 -2.56 -31.52
CA THR A 130 2.41 -2.70 -31.62
C THR A 130 3.13 -1.53 -30.95
N SER A 131 2.70 -0.28 -31.20
CA SER A 131 3.30 0.90 -30.58
C SER A 131 3.20 0.88 -29.05
N PHE A 132 2.08 0.40 -28.51
CA PHE A 132 1.91 0.24 -27.07
C PHE A 132 2.86 -0.81 -26.48
N ILE A 133 2.99 -1.96 -27.15
CA ILE A 133 3.92 -3.01 -26.71
C ILE A 133 5.36 -2.51 -26.79
N ASP A 134 5.75 -1.84 -27.86
CA ASP A 134 7.09 -1.26 -28.03
C ASP A 134 7.40 -0.24 -26.93
N GLN A 135 6.42 0.60 -26.57
CA GLN A 135 6.55 1.53 -25.45
C GLN A 135 6.79 0.78 -24.13
N LYS A 136 6.06 -0.31 -23.87
CA LYS A 136 6.24 -1.10 -22.64
C LYS A 136 7.56 -1.87 -22.61
N ILE A 137 8.05 -2.32 -23.75
CA ILE A 137 9.40 -2.89 -23.87
C ILE A 137 10.46 -1.83 -23.53
N ALA A 138 10.30 -0.60 -24.03
CA ALA A 138 11.23 0.50 -23.72
C ALA A 138 11.19 0.87 -22.22
N ASP A 139 10.00 0.93 -21.61
CA ASP A 139 9.85 1.15 -20.17
C ASP A 139 10.51 0.02 -19.34
N GLU A 140 10.41 -1.24 -19.81
CA GLU A 140 11.06 -2.41 -19.18
C GLU A 140 12.59 -2.30 -19.25
N GLN A 141 13.14 -1.91 -20.41
CA GLN A 141 14.57 -1.71 -20.60
C GLN A 141 15.11 -0.54 -19.76
N ALA A 142 14.30 0.50 -19.57
CA ALA A 142 14.62 1.64 -18.72
C ALA A 142 14.45 1.37 -17.21
N GLN A 143 14.15 0.13 -16.80
CA GLN A 143 13.87 -0.27 -15.42
C GLN A 143 12.71 0.49 -14.76
N LYS A 144 11.81 1.06 -15.57
CA LYS A 144 10.59 1.76 -15.11
C LYS A 144 9.37 0.85 -15.06
N PHE A 145 9.46 -0.34 -15.62
CA PHE A 145 8.37 -1.31 -15.73
C PHE A 145 8.87 -2.72 -15.46
N GLY A 146 8.36 -3.35 -14.40
CA GLY A 146 8.76 -4.69 -13.97
C GLY A 146 7.56 -5.64 -13.89
N LYS A 147 7.79 -6.79 -13.22
CA LYS A 147 6.78 -7.85 -13.10
C LYS A 147 5.51 -7.40 -12.37
N ASN A 148 5.64 -6.55 -11.36
CA ASN A 148 4.50 -6.08 -10.57
C ASN A 148 3.64 -5.13 -11.39
N GLU A 149 4.28 -4.22 -12.11
CA GLU A 149 3.63 -3.27 -13.03
C GLU A 149 2.97 -4.03 -14.19
N LEU A 150 3.61 -5.09 -14.71
CA LEU A 150 3.05 -5.94 -15.75
C LEU A 150 1.77 -6.65 -15.29
N LYS A 151 1.77 -7.23 -14.10
CA LYS A 151 0.58 -7.88 -13.53
C LYS A 151 -0.57 -6.90 -13.33
N GLU A 152 -0.26 -5.73 -12.76
CA GLU A 152 -1.24 -4.68 -12.57
C GLU A 152 -1.80 -4.19 -13.91
N LEU A 153 -0.94 -4.02 -14.92
CA LEU A 153 -1.35 -3.62 -16.27
C LEU A 153 -2.27 -4.65 -16.94
N VAL A 154 -1.98 -5.95 -16.82
CA VAL A 154 -2.87 -7.03 -17.33
C VAL A 154 -4.26 -6.90 -16.69
N GLY A 155 -4.32 -6.72 -15.37
CA GLY A 155 -5.59 -6.53 -14.65
C GLY A 155 -6.36 -5.30 -15.12
N VAL A 156 -5.68 -4.16 -15.32
CA VAL A 156 -6.28 -2.92 -15.83
C VAL A 156 -6.83 -3.12 -17.24
N ILE A 157 -6.08 -3.79 -18.13
CA ILE A 157 -6.51 -4.07 -19.51
C ILE A 157 -7.79 -4.92 -19.52
N VAL A 158 -7.81 -6.03 -18.77
CA VAL A 158 -8.97 -6.93 -18.71
C VAL A 158 -10.19 -6.21 -18.13
N THR A 159 -10.00 -5.46 -17.03
CA THR A 159 -11.09 -4.70 -16.40
C THR A 159 -11.67 -3.67 -17.36
N LYS A 160 -10.83 -2.89 -18.03
CA LYS A 160 -11.28 -1.88 -18.99
C LYS A 160 -11.97 -2.52 -20.20
N ALA A 161 -11.56 -3.72 -20.62
CA ALA A 161 -12.24 -4.46 -21.66
C ALA A 161 -13.65 -4.87 -21.22
N VAL A 162 -13.80 -5.43 -20.03
CA VAL A 162 -15.12 -5.81 -19.48
C VAL A 162 -16.02 -4.57 -19.33
N ASP A 163 -15.50 -3.47 -18.78
CA ASP A 163 -16.22 -2.20 -18.65
C ASP A 163 -16.63 -1.62 -20.01
N SER A 164 -15.85 -1.91 -21.06
CA SER A 164 -16.16 -1.53 -22.43
C SER A 164 -17.21 -2.43 -23.10
N GLY A 165 -17.70 -3.46 -22.42
CA GLY A 165 -18.75 -4.38 -22.87
C GLY A 165 -18.25 -5.71 -23.42
N TYR A 166 -16.95 -6.01 -23.31
CA TYR A 166 -16.40 -7.29 -23.76
C TYR A 166 -16.81 -8.41 -22.82
N LYS A 167 -17.20 -9.55 -23.38
CA LYS A 167 -17.52 -10.77 -22.63
C LYS A 167 -16.47 -11.84 -22.89
N PHE A 168 -15.90 -12.37 -21.84
CA PHE A 168 -14.90 -13.44 -21.89
C PHE A 168 -15.50 -14.75 -21.34
N SER A 169 -15.18 -15.88 -21.95
CA SER A 169 -15.52 -17.20 -21.43
C SER A 169 -14.68 -17.57 -20.20
N GLY A 170 -15.07 -18.64 -19.48
CA GLY A 170 -14.24 -19.18 -18.38
C GLY A 170 -12.83 -19.51 -18.83
N ASP A 171 -12.68 -20.19 -19.97
CA ASP A 171 -11.38 -20.54 -20.54
C ASP A 171 -10.53 -19.30 -20.89
N GLU A 172 -11.15 -18.23 -21.39
CA GLU A 172 -10.46 -16.96 -21.69
C GLU A 172 -9.98 -16.28 -20.39
N MET A 173 -10.78 -16.32 -19.33
CA MET A 173 -10.40 -15.80 -18.03
C MET A 173 -9.26 -16.62 -17.40
N ASP A 174 -9.33 -17.95 -17.48
CA ASP A 174 -8.26 -18.85 -17.02
C ASP A 174 -6.95 -18.64 -17.81
N TYR A 175 -7.07 -18.35 -19.10
CA TYR A 175 -5.94 -17.95 -19.91
C TYR A 175 -5.32 -16.63 -19.42
N PHE A 176 -6.12 -15.60 -19.11
CA PHE A 176 -5.61 -14.35 -18.54
C PHE A 176 -4.93 -14.56 -17.18
N PHE A 177 -5.46 -15.43 -16.33
CA PHE A 177 -4.77 -15.83 -15.09
C PHE A 177 -3.42 -16.51 -15.36
N SER A 178 -3.34 -17.32 -16.41
CA SER A 178 -2.09 -17.96 -16.83
C SER A 178 -1.05 -16.94 -17.31
N LEU A 179 -1.48 -15.87 -17.98
CA LEU A 179 -0.61 -14.74 -18.37
C LEU A 179 -0.08 -13.97 -17.15
N ILE A 180 -0.90 -13.78 -16.12
CA ILE A 180 -0.47 -13.17 -14.85
C ILE A 180 0.59 -14.06 -14.16
N LYS A 181 0.38 -15.38 -14.13
CA LYS A 181 1.37 -16.33 -13.60
C LYS A 181 2.67 -16.30 -14.40
N LEU A 182 2.59 -16.14 -15.72
CA LEU A 182 3.76 -16.03 -16.58
C LEU A 182 4.58 -14.76 -16.25
N ALA A 183 3.92 -13.64 -15.94
CA ALA A 183 4.59 -12.43 -15.47
C ALA A 183 5.32 -12.64 -14.12
N ASP A 184 4.79 -13.47 -13.22
CA ASP A 184 5.47 -13.83 -11.95
C ASP A 184 6.78 -14.60 -12.17
N LEU A 185 6.89 -15.34 -13.28
CA LEU A 185 8.09 -16.09 -13.67
C LEU A 185 9.13 -15.20 -14.38
N ASN A 186 9.05 -13.87 -14.22
CA ASN A 186 9.91 -12.87 -14.87
C ASN A 186 9.86 -12.93 -16.41
N ALA A 187 8.73 -13.35 -16.98
CA ALA A 187 8.55 -13.30 -18.42
C ALA A 187 8.57 -11.85 -18.92
N LYS A 188 9.05 -11.69 -20.16
CA LYS A 188 9.14 -10.39 -20.83
C LYS A 188 7.75 -9.79 -21.07
N SER A 189 7.66 -8.46 -20.98
CA SER A 189 6.40 -7.71 -21.15
C SER A 189 5.67 -8.09 -22.45
N HIS A 190 6.39 -8.17 -23.57
CA HIS A 190 5.81 -8.55 -24.86
C HIS A 190 5.22 -9.97 -24.87
N ALA A 191 5.81 -10.93 -24.15
CA ALA A 191 5.34 -12.32 -24.11
C ALA A 191 3.98 -12.44 -23.39
N VAL A 192 3.67 -11.49 -22.50
CA VAL A 192 2.41 -11.42 -21.74
C VAL A 192 1.39 -10.51 -22.44
N LEU A 193 1.81 -9.31 -22.87
CA LEU A 193 0.91 -8.30 -23.42
C LEU A 193 0.43 -8.62 -24.84
N THR A 194 1.30 -9.21 -25.68
CA THR A 194 0.94 -9.56 -27.07
C THR A 194 -0.28 -10.49 -27.14
N PRO A 195 -0.26 -11.68 -26.50
CA PRO A 195 -1.41 -12.57 -26.57
C PRO A 195 -2.67 -11.98 -25.93
N LEU A 196 -2.53 -11.24 -24.82
CA LEU A 196 -3.66 -10.59 -24.15
C LEU A 196 -4.37 -9.60 -25.08
N LEU A 197 -3.61 -8.66 -25.65
CA LEU A 197 -4.16 -7.61 -26.50
C LEU A 197 -4.71 -8.17 -27.81
N LEU A 198 -4.07 -9.19 -28.39
CA LEU A 198 -4.59 -9.88 -29.59
C LEU A 198 -5.92 -10.58 -29.31
N THR A 199 -6.07 -11.23 -28.15
CA THR A 199 -7.33 -11.87 -27.75
C THR A 199 -8.47 -10.85 -27.67
N ILE A 200 -8.21 -9.70 -27.04
CA ILE A 200 -9.18 -8.61 -26.90
C ILE A 200 -9.49 -7.99 -28.27
N PHE A 201 -8.46 -7.74 -29.10
CA PHE A 201 -8.62 -7.20 -30.45
C PHE A 201 -9.48 -8.10 -31.33
N GLN A 202 -9.28 -9.42 -31.29
CA GLN A 202 -10.09 -10.39 -32.04
C GLN A 202 -11.54 -10.41 -31.56
N LYS A 203 -11.77 -10.32 -30.24
CA LYS A 203 -13.12 -10.20 -29.68
C LYS A 203 -13.84 -8.93 -30.13
N GLY A 204 -13.13 -7.80 -30.20
CA GLY A 204 -13.73 -6.52 -30.60
C GLY A 204 -14.20 -6.45 -32.05
N ARG A 205 -13.79 -7.42 -32.88
CA ARG A 205 -14.20 -7.56 -34.29
C ARG A 205 -15.32 -8.57 -34.50
N ARG A 206 -15.74 -9.31 -33.48
CA ARG A 206 -16.85 -10.27 -33.52
C ARG A 206 -18.12 -9.62 -33.00
#